data_AF-A0AB38DMB9-F1
#
_entry.id   AF-A0AB38DMB9-F1
#
_cell.length_a   1.000
_cell.length_b   1.000
_cell.length_c   1.000
_cell.angle_alpha   90.00
_cell.angle_beta   90.00
_cell.angle_gamma   90.00
#
_symmetry.space_group_name_H-M   'P 1'
#
loop_
_entity.id
_entity.type
_entity.pdbx_description
1 polymer ?
#
loop_
_entity_poly.entity_id
_entity_poly.type
_entity_poly.pdbx_seq_one_letter_code
_entity_poly.pdbx_strand_id
1 'polypeptide(L)'
;MNKRLPPKLQKVQQQLNHISASFLQYMAAGDYRSALTEALKAHKLIPQSVAPLSDAATAAVKGGFWQEGITYAQKALQRDPNHINSLDALAHAYGSLQDWENCRTYGLQALTLRHRSITARPALPDVAVKPNGKKIIAFSLFGSSPEYIEPAVMNTELAGQIYPGWVCRFYIDGSVPADAVQRLQANGAEIVRVDAAAEQWPGTMWRFLAMDDPEASRIIFRDADSVISQREARAVAEWEAGGKLFHTLRDAGTHTELMMAGLWGAVAGSVPEMRAKIEAYVSKPLESRHFADQFFLREQVWPYACQSLSAHDRIFGFADARPFPDTEAFDYEHFHVGCNEGNSHFQAAFDLPDGSRVCWRLFSRISPLLNRDYSHNLLPQERLVCAYETTVQNGKISGMIPRRYSKGFSDGLSKITVAAVDA
;
A
#
# COMPACT_ATOMS: atom_id res chain seq x y z
N MET A 1 21.65 -38.60 -7.61
CA MET A 1 20.82 -39.24 -8.65
C MET A 1 19.41 -38.69 -8.58
N ASN A 2 19.05 -37.73 -9.44
CA ASN A 2 17.65 -37.30 -9.60
C ASN A 2 16.87 -38.48 -10.19
N LYS A 3 16.16 -39.24 -9.36
CA LYS A 3 15.24 -40.28 -9.85
C LYS A 3 14.16 -39.59 -10.68
N ARG A 4 14.15 -39.85 -11.98
CA ARG A 4 13.08 -39.40 -12.90
C ARG A 4 11.73 -39.88 -12.35
N LEU A 5 10.78 -38.97 -12.23
CA LEU A 5 9.42 -39.31 -11.79
C LEU A 5 8.81 -40.39 -12.70
N PRO A 6 7.94 -41.28 -12.21
CA PRO A 6 7.14 -42.18 -13.04
C PRO A 6 6.39 -41.43 -14.16
N PRO A 7 6.18 -42.02 -15.35
CA PRO A 7 5.56 -41.33 -16.50
C PRO A 7 4.19 -40.68 -16.19
N LYS A 8 3.36 -41.33 -15.37
CA LYS A 8 2.08 -40.79 -14.92
C LYS A 8 2.26 -39.50 -14.10
N LEU A 9 3.26 -39.48 -13.21
CA LEU A 9 3.58 -38.30 -12.39
C LEU A 9 4.22 -37.18 -13.23
N GLN A 10 5.01 -37.54 -14.25
CA GLN A 10 5.52 -36.55 -15.22
C GLN A 10 4.39 -35.86 -15.99
N LYS A 11 3.38 -36.62 -16.45
CA LYS A 11 2.21 -36.07 -17.15
C LYS A 11 1.40 -35.13 -16.25
N VAL A 12 1.15 -35.52 -14.99
CA VAL A 12 0.46 -34.65 -14.01
C VAL A 12 1.28 -33.39 -13.75
N GLN A 13 2.61 -33.51 -13.59
CA GLN A 13 3.47 -32.34 -13.40
C GLN A 13 3.43 -31.38 -14.59
N GLN A 14 3.45 -31.90 -15.82
CA GLN A 14 3.32 -31.07 -17.02
C GLN A 14 1.98 -30.33 -17.07
N GLN A 15 0.88 -31.01 -16.71
CA GLN A 15 -0.44 -30.38 -16.62
C GLN A 15 -0.47 -29.28 -15.54
N LEU A 16 0.10 -29.53 -14.37
CA LEU A 16 0.20 -28.55 -13.29
C LEU A 16 1.03 -27.33 -13.70
N ASN A 17 2.14 -27.53 -14.41
CA ASN A 17 2.97 -26.43 -14.92
C ASN A 17 2.18 -25.55 -15.90
N HIS A 18 1.41 -26.16 -16.80
CA HIS A 18 0.57 -25.42 -17.75
C HIS A 18 -0.53 -24.62 -17.01
N ILE A 19 -1.25 -25.26 -16.09
CA ILE A 19 -2.28 -24.61 -15.27
C ILE A 19 -1.69 -23.46 -14.47
N SER A 20 -0.51 -23.65 -13.85
CA SER A 20 0.18 -22.61 -13.10
C SER A 20 0.57 -21.42 -13.97
N ALA A 21 1.06 -21.66 -15.20
CA ALA A 21 1.38 -20.59 -16.13
C ALA A 21 0.14 -19.78 -16.54
N SER A 22 -0.97 -20.46 -16.87
CA SER A 22 -2.24 -19.81 -17.19
C SER A 22 -2.82 -19.05 -16.00
N PHE A 23 -2.77 -19.61 -14.80
CA PHE A 23 -3.17 -18.93 -13.57
C PHE A 23 -2.42 -17.61 -13.41
N LEU A 24 -1.09 -17.63 -13.49
CA LEU A 24 -0.26 -16.42 -13.33
C LEU A 24 -0.57 -15.38 -14.42
N GLN A 25 -0.79 -15.83 -15.67
CA GLN A 25 -1.18 -14.94 -16.77
C GLN A 25 -2.52 -14.25 -16.49
N TYR A 26 -3.54 -14.98 -16.06
CA TYR A 26 -4.85 -14.41 -15.74
C TYR A 26 -4.80 -13.47 -14.52
N MET A 27 -4.03 -13.82 -13.49
CA MET A 27 -3.80 -12.94 -12.33
C MET A 27 -3.15 -11.62 -12.75
N ALA A 28 -2.14 -11.67 -13.64
CA ALA A 28 -1.48 -10.49 -14.18
C ALA A 28 -2.40 -9.63 -15.06
N ALA A 29 -3.33 -10.26 -15.78
CA ALA A 29 -4.33 -9.58 -16.60
C ALA A 29 -5.54 -9.04 -15.82
N GLY A 30 -5.64 -9.33 -14.51
CA GLY A 30 -6.81 -8.98 -13.69
C GLY A 30 -8.05 -9.84 -13.99
N ASP A 31 -7.95 -10.90 -14.77
CA ASP A 31 -9.03 -11.86 -15.01
C ASP A 31 -9.10 -12.90 -13.89
N TYR A 32 -9.56 -12.44 -12.73
CA TYR A 32 -9.59 -13.23 -11.51
C TYR A 32 -10.55 -14.43 -11.58
N ARG A 33 -11.58 -14.38 -12.42
CA ARG A 33 -12.52 -15.50 -12.60
C ARG A 33 -11.86 -16.65 -13.36
N SER A 34 -11.11 -16.35 -14.43
CA SER A 34 -10.34 -17.36 -15.15
C SER A 34 -9.20 -17.91 -14.30
N ALA A 35 -8.50 -17.06 -13.54
CA ALA A 35 -7.47 -17.50 -12.59
C ALA A 35 -8.04 -18.47 -11.53
N LEU A 36 -9.17 -18.12 -10.91
CA LEU A 36 -9.88 -19.00 -9.97
C LEU A 36 -10.20 -20.36 -10.61
N THR A 37 -10.67 -20.35 -11.86
CA THR A 37 -10.98 -21.58 -12.60
C THR A 37 -9.75 -22.47 -12.80
N GLU A 38 -8.60 -21.89 -13.16
CA GLU A 38 -7.33 -22.61 -13.28
C GLU A 38 -6.88 -23.21 -11.94
N ALA A 39 -6.96 -22.46 -10.84
CA ALA A 39 -6.63 -22.96 -9.51
C ALA A 39 -7.49 -24.17 -9.12
N LEU A 40 -8.79 -24.17 -9.46
CA LEU A 40 -9.67 -25.30 -9.21
C LEU A 40 -9.39 -26.51 -10.11
N LYS A 41 -8.88 -26.32 -11.33
CA LYS A 41 -8.36 -27.42 -12.17
C LYS A 41 -7.14 -28.06 -11.53
N ALA A 42 -6.20 -27.27 -11.02
CA ALA A 42 -5.05 -27.79 -10.27
C ALA A 42 -5.52 -28.55 -9.02
N HIS A 43 -6.52 -28.05 -8.29
CA HIS A 43 -7.06 -28.72 -7.11
C HIS A 43 -7.59 -30.14 -7.43
N LYS A 44 -8.26 -30.33 -8.58
CA LYS A 44 -8.74 -31.66 -9.01
C LYS A 44 -7.60 -32.65 -9.28
N LEU A 45 -6.44 -32.17 -9.73
CA LEU A 45 -5.27 -33.01 -10.01
C LEU A 45 -4.49 -33.39 -8.74
N ILE A 46 -4.46 -32.48 -7.75
CA ILE A 46 -3.74 -32.65 -6.47
C ILE A 46 -4.66 -32.32 -5.28
N PRO A 47 -5.69 -33.14 -5.00
CA PRO A 47 -6.75 -32.81 -4.04
C PRO A 47 -6.29 -32.72 -2.59
N GLN A 48 -5.11 -33.24 -2.25
CA GLN A 48 -4.56 -33.16 -0.89
C GLN A 48 -3.69 -31.92 -0.67
N SER A 49 -3.30 -31.22 -1.74
CA SER A 49 -2.46 -30.02 -1.63
C SER A 49 -3.28 -28.81 -1.15
N VAL A 50 -2.69 -27.99 -0.29
CA VAL A 50 -3.28 -26.71 0.16
C VAL A 50 -3.15 -25.62 -0.92
N ALA A 51 -2.07 -25.65 -1.70
CA ALA A 51 -1.70 -24.54 -2.60
C ALA A 51 -2.80 -24.17 -3.60
N PRO A 52 -3.45 -25.10 -4.34
CA PRO A 52 -4.51 -24.74 -5.28
C PRO A 52 -5.74 -24.10 -4.61
N LEU A 53 -6.06 -24.47 -3.38
CA LEU A 53 -7.15 -23.83 -2.64
C LEU A 53 -6.77 -22.43 -2.17
N SER A 54 -5.52 -22.23 -1.76
CA SER A 54 -4.99 -20.90 -1.44
C SER A 54 -4.96 -19.99 -2.66
N ASP A 55 -4.55 -20.51 -3.82
CA ASP A 55 -4.55 -19.76 -5.09
C ASP A 55 -5.97 -19.38 -5.51
N ALA A 56 -6.92 -20.32 -5.36
CA ALA A 56 -8.33 -20.07 -5.59
C ALA A 56 -8.87 -18.98 -4.65
N ALA A 57 -8.55 -19.05 -3.35
CA ALA A 57 -8.95 -18.02 -2.39
C ALA A 57 -8.35 -16.65 -2.74
N THR A 58 -7.07 -16.61 -3.12
CA THR A 58 -6.37 -15.38 -3.49
C THR A 58 -6.98 -14.73 -4.74
N ALA A 59 -7.25 -15.51 -5.78
CA ALA A 59 -7.92 -15.04 -6.98
C ALA A 59 -9.34 -14.54 -6.66
N ALA A 60 -10.11 -15.29 -5.87
CA ALA A 60 -11.46 -14.91 -5.48
C ALA A 60 -11.49 -13.58 -4.72
N VAL A 61 -10.62 -13.41 -3.74
CA VAL A 61 -10.51 -12.17 -2.95
C VAL A 61 -10.07 -10.98 -3.81
N LYS A 62 -9.08 -11.15 -4.70
CA LYS A 62 -8.69 -10.08 -5.64
C LYS A 62 -9.79 -9.71 -6.64
N GLY A 63 -10.65 -10.67 -6.99
CA GLY A 63 -11.82 -10.44 -7.84
C GLY A 63 -13.08 -9.95 -7.12
N GLY A 64 -13.04 -9.74 -5.80
CA GLY A 64 -14.21 -9.36 -5.01
C GLY A 64 -15.26 -10.45 -4.82
N PHE A 65 -14.93 -11.72 -5.12
CA PHE A 65 -15.78 -12.88 -4.92
C PHE A 65 -15.70 -13.37 -3.46
N TRP A 66 -16.08 -12.51 -2.51
CA TRP A 66 -15.79 -12.69 -1.08
C TRP A 66 -16.22 -14.04 -0.51
N GLN A 67 -17.45 -14.47 -0.82
CA GLN A 67 -17.99 -15.74 -0.30
C GLN A 67 -17.25 -16.98 -0.86
N GLU A 68 -16.84 -16.92 -2.12
CA GLU A 68 -16.01 -17.97 -2.73
C GLU A 68 -14.61 -17.99 -2.09
N GLY A 69 -14.02 -16.80 -1.88
CA GLY A 69 -12.75 -16.64 -1.17
C GLY A 69 -12.76 -17.27 0.22
N ILE A 70 -13.80 -16.98 1.01
CA ILE A 70 -14.02 -17.59 2.34
C ILE A 70 -14.11 -19.11 2.22
N THR A 71 -14.93 -19.60 1.29
CA THR A 71 -15.16 -21.05 1.10
C THR A 71 -13.86 -21.79 0.80
N TYR A 72 -13.04 -21.28 -0.11
CA TYR A 72 -11.79 -21.94 -0.50
C TYR A 72 -10.70 -21.80 0.57
N ALA A 73 -10.60 -20.64 1.23
CA ALA A 73 -9.64 -20.45 2.31
C ALA A 73 -9.97 -21.32 3.54
N GLN A 74 -11.24 -21.46 3.93
CA GLN A 74 -11.63 -22.38 5.01
C GLN A 74 -11.30 -23.84 4.67
N LYS A 75 -11.52 -24.28 3.43
CA LYS A 75 -11.11 -25.61 2.96
C LYS A 75 -9.59 -25.79 3.00
N ALA A 76 -8.82 -24.73 2.72
CA ALA A 76 -7.37 -24.76 2.84
C ALA A 76 -6.95 -24.93 4.32
N LEU A 77 -7.58 -24.20 5.24
CA LEU A 77 -7.29 -24.29 6.68
C LEU A 77 -7.72 -25.62 7.31
N GLN A 78 -8.71 -26.31 6.76
CA GLN A 78 -9.00 -27.69 7.17
C GLN A 78 -7.83 -28.65 6.91
N ARG A 79 -6.96 -28.34 5.94
CA ARG A 79 -5.76 -29.15 5.61
C ARG A 79 -4.53 -28.66 6.35
N ASP A 80 -4.36 -27.36 6.43
CA ASP A 80 -3.27 -26.72 7.15
C ASP A 80 -3.82 -25.54 7.96
N PRO A 81 -4.12 -25.75 9.26
CA PRO A 81 -4.69 -24.71 10.13
C PRO A 81 -3.79 -23.48 10.31
N ASN A 82 -2.51 -23.57 9.96
CA ASN A 82 -1.54 -22.49 10.09
C ASN A 82 -1.15 -21.87 8.73
N HIS A 83 -1.91 -22.16 7.67
CA HIS A 83 -1.62 -21.63 6.33
C HIS A 83 -1.89 -20.12 6.25
N ILE A 84 -0.83 -19.32 6.42
CA ILE A 84 -0.89 -17.85 6.56
C ILE A 84 -1.65 -17.17 5.40
N ASN A 85 -1.38 -17.53 4.15
CA ASN A 85 -2.05 -16.89 3.00
C ASN A 85 -3.57 -17.11 3.00
N SER A 86 -4.04 -18.24 3.54
CA SER A 86 -5.47 -18.51 3.67
C SER A 86 -6.10 -17.74 4.83
N LEU A 87 -5.36 -17.53 5.92
CA LEU A 87 -5.77 -16.64 7.00
C LEU A 87 -5.88 -15.18 6.52
N ASP A 88 -4.92 -14.71 5.72
CA ASP A 88 -4.96 -13.37 5.12
C ASP A 88 -6.15 -13.20 4.18
N ALA A 89 -6.42 -14.22 3.34
CA ALA A 89 -7.57 -14.21 2.44
C ALA A 89 -8.90 -14.13 3.22
N LEU A 90 -9.02 -14.83 4.35
CA LEU A 90 -10.20 -14.73 5.21
C LEU A 90 -10.31 -13.36 5.87
N ALA A 91 -9.22 -12.84 6.44
CA ALA A 91 -9.20 -11.52 7.06
C ALA A 91 -9.63 -10.43 6.07
N HIS A 92 -9.13 -10.48 4.83
CA HIS A 92 -9.54 -9.57 3.77
C HIS A 92 -11.03 -9.77 3.41
N ALA A 93 -11.47 -11.00 3.10
CA ALA A 93 -12.85 -11.24 2.68
C ALA A 93 -13.89 -10.85 3.75
N TYR A 94 -13.66 -11.23 5.00
CA TYR A 94 -14.55 -10.86 6.11
C TYR A 94 -14.51 -9.35 6.37
N GLY A 95 -13.34 -8.71 6.28
CA GLY A 95 -13.23 -7.25 6.37
C GLY A 95 -14.02 -6.53 5.29
N SER A 96 -13.99 -7.01 4.05
CA SER A 96 -14.79 -6.48 2.93
C SER A 96 -16.30 -6.68 3.12
N LEU A 97 -16.71 -7.72 3.86
CA LEU A 97 -18.10 -7.98 4.23
C LEU A 97 -18.50 -7.31 5.56
N GLN A 98 -17.60 -6.53 6.17
CA GLN A 98 -17.78 -5.89 7.48
C GLN A 98 -18.05 -6.87 8.65
N ASP A 99 -17.67 -8.13 8.48
CA ASP A 99 -17.66 -9.12 9.57
C ASP A 99 -16.35 -8.97 10.35
N TRP A 100 -16.33 -7.96 11.23
CA TRP A 100 -15.13 -7.57 11.96
C TRP A 100 -14.68 -8.61 13.00
N GLU A 101 -15.60 -9.45 13.50
CA GLU A 101 -15.27 -10.53 14.44
C GLU A 101 -14.46 -11.64 13.76
N ASN A 102 -14.91 -12.12 12.60
CA ASN A 102 -14.16 -13.11 11.84
C ASN A 102 -12.89 -12.51 11.24
N CYS A 103 -12.96 -11.26 10.75
CA CYS A 103 -11.77 -10.53 10.27
C CYS A 103 -10.69 -10.48 11.35
N ARG A 104 -11.06 -10.09 12.58
CA ARG A 104 -10.18 -10.08 13.75
C ARG A 104 -9.58 -11.46 14.02
N THR A 105 -10.43 -12.49 14.06
CA THR A 105 -10.02 -13.86 14.39
C THR A 105 -8.92 -14.36 13.47
N TYR A 106 -9.14 -14.33 12.16
CA TYR A 106 -8.18 -14.86 11.20
C TYR A 106 -6.96 -13.96 11.02
N GLY A 107 -7.14 -12.64 11.02
CA GLY A 107 -6.03 -11.69 10.90
C GLY A 107 -5.09 -11.73 12.10
N LEU A 108 -5.62 -11.82 13.34
CA LEU A 108 -4.82 -11.97 14.54
C LEU A 108 -4.04 -13.30 14.54
N GLN A 109 -4.65 -14.39 14.07
CA GLN A 109 -3.95 -15.67 13.93
C GLN A 109 -2.78 -15.56 12.95
N ALA A 110 -2.98 -14.92 11.79
CA ALA A 110 -1.93 -14.72 10.80
C ALA A 110 -0.75 -13.90 11.37
N LEU A 111 -1.05 -12.78 12.02
CA LEU A 111 -0.07 -11.92 12.70
C LEU A 111 0.69 -12.68 13.80
N THR A 112 -0.01 -13.49 14.59
CA THR A 112 0.59 -14.29 15.66
C THR A 112 1.54 -15.34 15.12
N LEU A 113 1.18 -16.03 14.03
CA LEU A 113 2.05 -17.03 13.38
C LEU A 113 3.31 -16.38 12.81
N ARG A 114 3.16 -15.24 12.11
CA ARG A 114 4.30 -14.44 11.63
C ARG A 114 5.19 -13.97 12.78
N HIS A 115 4.63 -13.50 13.89
CA HIS A 115 5.42 -13.04 15.02
C HIS A 115 6.24 -14.18 15.63
N ARG A 116 5.62 -15.36 15.79
CA ARG A 116 6.28 -16.56 16.34
C ARG A 116 7.41 -17.06 15.45
N SER A 117 7.38 -16.83 14.14
CA SER A 117 8.48 -17.23 13.25
C SER A 117 9.71 -16.32 13.39
N ILE A 118 9.56 -15.13 13.96
CA ILE A 118 10.68 -14.21 14.20
C ILE A 118 11.26 -14.43 15.59
N THR A 119 12.39 -15.13 15.64
CA THR A 119 13.12 -15.44 16.88
C THR A 119 14.21 -14.42 17.20
N ALA A 120 14.72 -13.69 16.20
CA ALA A 120 15.78 -12.70 16.39
C ALA A 120 15.34 -11.57 17.34
N ARG A 121 16.18 -11.24 18.31
CA ARG A 121 16.00 -10.12 19.26
C ARG A 121 17.33 -9.39 19.42
N PRO A 122 17.74 -8.57 18.43
CA PRO A 122 18.94 -7.76 18.54
C PRO A 122 18.81 -6.77 19.70
N ALA A 123 19.93 -6.38 20.30
CA ALA A 123 19.93 -5.31 21.30
C ALA A 123 19.36 -4.01 20.69
N LEU A 124 18.45 -3.36 21.41
CA LEU A 124 17.98 -2.05 21.01
C LEU A 124 19.14 -1.05 21.09
N PRO A 125 19.38 -0.24 20.05
CA PRO A 125 20.36 0.82 20.13
C PRO A 125 19.98 1.84 21.22
N ASP A 126 20.98 2.41 21.88
CA ASP A 126 20.77 3.52 22.83
C ASP A 126 20.58 4.82 22.04
N VAL A 127 19.31 5.17 21.78
CA VAL A 127 18.94 6.30 20.95
C VAL A 127 18.25 7.37 21.80
N ALA A 128 18.90 8.53 21.90
CA ALA A 128 18.26 9.72 22.43
C ALA A 128 17.51 10.47 21.30
N VAL A 129 16.22 10.74 21.51
CA VAL A 129 15.43 11.58 20.60
C VAL A 129 16.08 12.97 20.53
N LYS A 130 16.46 13.40 19.33
CA LYS A 130 17.03 14.73 19.08
C LYS A 130 15.93 15.79 19.24
N PRO A 131 15.97 16.67 20.26
CA PRO A 131 14.88 17.62 20.51
C PRO A 131 14.61 18.58 19.35
N ASN A 132 15.66 18.93 18.61
CA ASN A 132 15.60 19.84 17.45
C ASN A 132 15.78 19.10 16.11
N GLY A 133 15.72 17.76 16.10
CA GLY A 133 15.86 16.99 14.86
C GLY A 133 14.60 17.01 14.02
N LYS A 134 14.74 16.88 12.71
CA LYS A 134 13.65 16.89 11.73
C LYS A 134 12.67 15.75 11.99
N LYS A 135 11.37 16.04 11.91
CA LYS A 135 10.33 15.02 11.84
C LYS A 135 9.93 14.81 10.38
N ILE A 136 10.07 13.61 9.86
CA ILE A 136 9.97 13.33 8.42
C ILE A 136 8.79 12.41 8.13
N ILE A 137 7.98 12.79 7.15
CA ILE A 137 7.03 11.89 6.50
C ILE A 137 7.71 11.40 5.21
N ALA A 138 8.20 10.17 5.22
CA ALA A 138 9.03 9.61 4.16
C ALA A 138 8.19 8.84 3.13
N PHE A 139 8.35 9.19 1.86
CA PHE A 139 7.68 8.62 0.71
C PHE A 139 8.69 8.15 -0.34
N SER A 140 8.33 7.12 -1.09
CA SER A 140 8.98 6.79 -2.37
C SER A 140 8.05 7.23 -3.50
N LEU A 141 8.60 7.82 -4.57
CA LEU A 141 7.83 8.17 -5.76
C LEU A 141 8.67 7.91 -7.03
N PHE A 142 8.08 7.17 -7.97
CA PHE A 142 8.68 6.83 -9.26
C PHE A 142 7.57 6.68 -10.31
N GLY A 143 7.94 6.87 -11.57
CA GLY A 143 7.03 6.90 -12.71
C GLY A 143 6.29 8.23 -12.86
N SER A 144 5.45 8.30 -13.90
CA SER A 144 4.71 9.48 -14.30
C SER A 144 3.18 9.35 -14.09
N SER A 145 2.72 8.29 -13.43
CA SER A 145 1.29 8.01 -13.30
C SER A 145 0.59 9.00 -12.33
N PRO A 146 -0.56 9.60 -12.74
CA PRO A 146 -1.37 10.43 -11.84
C PRO A 146 -1.87 9.69 -10.60
N GLU A 147 -1.98 8.36 -10.64
CA GLU A 147 -2.37 7.53 -9.50
C GLU A 147 -1.47 7.76 -8.28
N TYR A 148 -0.17 8.01 -8.49
CA TYR A 148 0.79 8.23 -7.40
C TYR A 148 1.16 9.70 -7.23
N ILE A 149 1.28 10.45 -8.33
CA ILE A 149 1.69 11.86 -8.30
C ILE A 149 0.63 12.72 -7.59
N GLU A 150 -0.64 12.55 -7.92
CA GLU A 150 -1.68 13.46 -7.42
C GLU A 150 -1.92 13.28 -5.91
N PRO A 151 -2.02 12.05 -5.37
CA PRO A 151 -2.01 11.85 -3.93
C PRO A 151 -0.72 12.32 -3.24
N ALA A 152 0.46 12.18 -3.87
CA ALA A 152 1.72 12.71 -3.34
C ALA A 152 1.68 14.24 -3.19
N VAL A 153 1.15 14.95 -4.20
CA VAL A 153 0.95 16.40 -4.12
C VAL A 153 -0.03 16.74 -3.02
N MET A 154 -1.18 16.04 -2.92
CA MET A 154 -2.13 16.24 -1.82
C MET A 154 -1.51 16.03 -0.44
N ASN A 155 -0.61 15.05 -0.26
CA ASN A 155 0.12 14.86 0.99
C ASN A 155 0.91 16.11 1.38
N THR A 156 1.61 16.74 0.43
CA THR A 156 2.38 17.97 0.67
C THR A 156 1.50 19.19 0.97
N GLU A 157 0.35 19.33 0.32
CA GLU A 157 -0.63 20.40 0.58
C GLU A 157 -1.19 20.33 2.01
N LEU A 158 -1.28 19.10 2.54
CA LEU A 158 -1.92 18.81 3.83
C LEU A 158 -0.96 18.77 5.02
N ALA A 159 0.32 18.46 4.77
CA ALA A 159 1.29 18.16 5.83
C ALA A 159 1.39 19.27 6.89
N GLY A 160 1.49 20.53 6.46
CA GLY A 160 1.61 21.66 7.40
C GLY A 160 0.40 21.83 8.34
N GLN A 161 -0.79 21.39 7.93
CA GLN A 161 -2.01 21.48 8.72
C GLN A 161 -2.25 20.23 9.57
N ILE A 162 -2.02 19.04 9.01
CA ILE A 162 -2.30 17.76 9.68
C ILE A 162 -1.15 17.32 10.59
N TYR A 163 0.09 17.59 10.18
CA TYR A 163 1.31 17.25 10.90
C TYR A 163 2.22 18.50 11.10
N PRO A 164 1.82 19.47 11.93
CA PRO A 164 2.64 20.67 12.16
C PRO A 164 4.06 20.31 12.61
N GLY A 165 5.07 20.90 11.96
CA GLY A 165 6.48 20.65 12.23
C GLY A 165 7.06 19.38 11.59
N TRP A 166 6.28 18.62 10.83
CA TRP A 166 6.77 17.54 9.99
C TRP A 166 7.03 18.02 8.56
N VAL A 167 8.04 17.45 7.91
CA VAL A 167 8.35 17.70 6.50
C VAL A 167 8.08 16.45 5.67
N CYS A 168 7.38 16.60 4.55
CA CYS A 168 7.31 15.54 3.55
C CYS A 168 8.65 15.42 2.85
N ARG A 169 9.19 14.19 2.75
CA ARG A 169 10.39 13.89 1.97
C ARG A 169 10.10 12.79 0.97
N PHE A 170 10.40 13.05 -0.30
CA PHE A 170 10.24 12.10 -1.39
C PHE A 170 11.60 11.60 -1.87
N TYR A 171 11.77 10.28 -1.84
CA TYR A 171 12.86 9.58 -2.48
C TYR A 171 12.44 9.22 -3.91
N ILE A 172 13.15 9.75 -4.90
CA ILE A 172 12.75 9.67 -6.32
C ILE A 172 13.89 9.23 -7.22
N ASP A 173 13.54 8.67 -8.38
CA ASP A 173 14.45 8.43 -9.50
C ASP A 173 14.28 9.48 -10.63
N GLY A 174 14.91 9.24 -11.78
CA GLY A 174 14.79 10.09 -12.97
C GLY A 174 13.45 10.04 -13.71
N SER A 175 12.55 9.12 -13.36
CA SER A 175 11.29 8.90 -14.09
C SER A 175 10.14 9.81 -13.64
N VAL A 176 10.27 10.48 -12.49
CA VAL A 176 9.28 11.43 -11.99
C VAL A 176 9.34 12.73 -12.81
N PRO A 177 8.21 13.20 -13.40
CA PRO A 177 8.16 14.43 -14.18
C PRO A 177 8.62 15.67 -13.42
N ALA A 178 9.31 16.58 -14.11
CA ALA A 178 9.87 17.79 -13.49
C ALA A 178 8.80 18.72 -12.92
N ASP A 179 7.64 18.83 -13.57
CA ASP A 179 6.50 19.60 -13.07
C ASP A 179 5.93 19.00 -11.77
N ALA A 180 5.88 17.67 -11.65
CA ALA A 180 5.48 17.01 -10.41
C ALA A 180 6.48 17.32 -9.28
N VAL A 181 7.78 17.23 -9.55
CA VAL A 181 8.82 17.60 -8.57
C VAL A 181 8.69 19.05 -8.12
N GLN A 182 8.46 19.98 -9.06
CA GLN A 182 8.24 21.40 -8.75
C GLN A 182 7.01 21.62 -7.86
N ARG A 183 5.89 20.92 -8.12
CA ARG A 183 4.68 20.99 -7.30
C ARG A 183 4.93 20.52 -5.87
N LEU A 184 5.66 19.43 -5.68
CA LEU A 184 6.04 18.93 -4.35
C LEU A 184 6.92 19.94 -3.60
N GLN A 185 7.95 20.48 -4.27
CA GLN A 185 8.86 21.47 -3.67
C GLN A 185 8.15 22.79 -3.34
N ALA A 186 7.23 23.26 -4.20
CA ALA A 186 6.44 24.46 -3.96
C ALA A 186 5.59 24.36 -2.68
N ASN A 187 5.18 23.14 -2.31
CA ASN A 187 4.49 22.84 -1.05
C ASN A 187 5.44 22.57 0.13
N GLY A 188 6.75 22.81 -0.04
CA GLY A 188 7.76 22.67 1.02
C GLY A 188 8.30 21.26 1.21
N ALA A 189 8.08 20.34 0.26
CA ALA A 189 8.65 19.00 0.36
C ALA A 189 10.15 18.97 0.06
N GLU A 190 10.88 18.11 0.78
CA GLU A 190 12.25 17.76 0.47
C GLU A 190 12.29 16.66 -0.60
N ILE A 191 13.20 16.81 -1.57
CA ILE A 191 13.40 15.84 -2.65
C ILE A 191 14.79 15.23 -2.52
N VAL A 192 14.85 13.90 -2.42
CA VAL A 192 16.09 13.14 -2.40
C VAL A 192 16.14 12.26 -3.65
N ARG A 193 17.08 12.54 -4.56
CA ARG A 193 17.34 11.63 -5.67
C ARG A 193 18.11 10.42 -5.15
N VAL A 194 17.60 9.23 -5.43
CA VAL A 194 18.32 7.99 -5.10
C VAL A 194 19.54 7.84 -6.01
N ASP A 195 20.59 7.21 -5.50
CA ASP A 195 21.78 6.90 -6.30
C ASP A 195 21.55 5.69 -7.22
N ALA A 196 22.47 5.49 -8.16
CA ALA A 196 22.37 4.43 -9.16
C ALA A 196 22.31 3.01 -8.55
N ALA A 197 22.89 2.79 -7.37
CA ALA A 197 22.81 1.49 -6.69
C ALA A 197 21.39 1.27 -6.12
N ALA A 198 20.83 2.30 -5.48
CA ALA A 198 19.49 2.27 -4.93
C ALA A 198 18.39 2.20 -6.00
N GLU A 199 18.60 2.79 -7.18
CA GLU A 199 17.66 2.68 -8.31
C GLU A 199 17.38 1.23 -8.74
N GLN A 200 18.29 0.29 -8.46
CA GLN A 200 18.09 -1.13 -8.78
C GLN A 200 17.14 -1.85 -7.79
N TRP A 201 16.94 -1.28 -6.61
CA TRP A 201 16.10 -1.84 -5.55
C TRP A 201 14.61 -1.72 -5.93
N PRO A 202 13.73 -2.49 -5.26
CA PRO A 202 12.31 -2.18 -5.27
C PRO A 202 12.09 -0.74 -4.79
N GLY A 203 11.48 0.11 -5.62
CA GLY A 203 11.39 1.56 -5.33
C GLY A 203 10.64 1.89 -4.04
N THR A 204 9.73 1.04 -3.60
CA THR A 204 9.00 1.21 -2.33
C THR A 204 9.90 1.16 -1.10
N MET A 205 11.13 0.64 -1.22
CA MET A 205 12.10 0.59 -0.12
C MET A 205 12.88 1.88 0.06
N TRP A 206 12.95 2.77 -0.94
CA TRP A 206 13.82 3.96 -0.90
C TRP A 206 13.51 4.89 0.26
N ARG A 207 12.23 5.08 0.60
CA ARG A 207 11.81 5.88 1.76
C ARG A 207 12.46 5.45 3.06
N PHE A 208 12.83 4.17 3.22
CA PHE A 208 13.46 3.66 4.43
C PHE A 208 14.84 4.26 4.68
N LEU A 209 15.50 4.80 3.65
CA LEU A 209 16.76 5.55 3.79
C LEU A 209 16.64 6.78 4.70
N ALA A 210 15.43 7.26 4.98
CA ALA A 210 15.22 8.31 5.98
C ALA A 210 15.70 7.91 7.38
N MET A 211 15.80 6.61 7.70
CA MET A 211 16.36 6.13 8.96
C MET A 211 17.83 6.50 9.19
N ASP A 212 18.58 6.67 8.10
CA ASP A 212 20.01 6.98 8.15
C ASP A 212 20.27 8.50 8.14
N ASP A 213 19.23 9.34 8.14
CA ASP A 213 19.41 10.79 8.16
C ASP A 213 19.93 11.26 9.55
N PRO A 214 21.13 11.87 9.63
CA PRO A 214 21.70 12.35 10.88
C PRO A 214 20.97 13.57 11.46
N GLU A 215 20.12 14.26 10.72
CA GLU A 215 19.29 15.36 11.22
C GLU A 215 17.92 14.91 11.71
N ALA A 216 17.49 13.67 11.38
CA ALA A 216 16.17 13.18 11.75
C ALA A 216 16.06 12.89 13.26
N SER A 217 14.89 13.22 13.82
CA SER A 217 14.46 12.81 15.17
C SER A 217 13.45 11.68 15.12
N ARG A 218 12.45 11.79 14.25
CA ARG A 218 11.40 10.79 14.03
C ARG A 218 11.03 10.73 12.57
N ILE A 219 10.68 9.53 12.11
CA ILE A 219 10.22 9.29 10.74
C ILE A 219 8.92 8.49 10.81
N ILE A 220 7.97 8.86 9.96
CA ILE A 220 6.83 8.00 9.60
C ILE A 220 6.93 7.67 8.11
N PHE A 221 6.59 6.45 7.74
CA PHE A 221 6.70 5.96 6.37
C PHE A 221 5.32 5.82 5.78
N ARG A 222 5.13 6.35 4.57
CA ARG A 222 3.84 6.39 3.89
C ARG A 222 3.96 5.93 2.43
N ASP A 223 2.91 5.28 1.95
CA ASP A 223 2.71 5.08 0.51
C ASP A 223 2.24 6.40 -0.11
N ALA A 224 2.77 6.72 -1.30
CA ALA A 224 2.50 8.00 -1.96
C ALA A 224 1.03 8.16 -2.36
N ASP A 225 0.36 7.04 -2.70
CA ASP A 225 -1.06 6.96 -3.06
C ASP A 225 -2.02 7.07 -1.87
N SER A 226 -1.50 7.13 -0.64
CA SER A 226 -2.29 7.10 0.59
C SER A 226 -2.24 8.45 1.31
N VAL A 227 -3.20 9.32 1.00
CA VAL A 227 -3.25 10.69 1.52
C VAL A 227 -3.40 10.71 3.04
N ILE A 228 -2.52 11.46 3.72
CA ILE A 228 -2.52 11.62 5.17
C ILE A 228 -3.86 12.15 5.72
N SER A 229 -4.22 11.68 6.92
CA SER A 229 -5.46 12.10 7.60
C SER A 229 -5.25 12.55 9.04
N GLN A 230 -6.22 13.31 9.56
CA GLN A 230 -6.21 13.77 10.96
C GLN A 230 -6.22 12.60 11.96
N ARG A 231 -6.87 11.48 11.61
CA ARG A 231 -6.95 10.31 12.49
C ARG A 231 -5.61 9.66 12.75
N GLU A 232 -4.80 9.45 11.73
CA GLU A 232 -3.44 8.92 11.91
C GLU A 232 -2.53 9.92 12.62
N ALA A 233 -2.70 11.22 12.39
CA ALA A 233 -1.92 12.25 13.07
C ALA A 233 -2.15 12.25 14.59
N ARG A 234 -3.39 12.00 15.04
CA ARG A 234 -3.69 11.81 16.47
C ARG A 234 -2.97 10.58 17.05
N ALA A 235 -3.00 9.45 16.34
CA ALA A 235 -2.30 8.23 16.75
C ALA A 235 -0.77 8.41 16.79
N VAL A 236 -0.21 9.16 15.84
CA VAL A 236 1.21 9.54 15.83
C VAL A 236 1.53 10.44 17.02
N ALA A 237 0.68 11.42 17.34
CA ALA A 237 0.88 12.30 18.50
C ALA A 237 0.90 11.52 19.83
N GLU A 238 0.01 10.52 20.00
CA GLU A 238 0.05 9.63 21.17
C GLU A 238 1.34 8.81 21.23
N TRP A 239 1.84 8.32 20.09
CA TRP A 239 3.13 7.64 20.03
C TRP A 239 4.29 8.57 20.39
N GLU A 240 4.32 9.80 19.86
CA GLU A 240 5.35 10.79 20.17
C GLU A 240 5.44 11.08 21.66
N ALA A 241 4.29 11.13 22.35
CA ALA A 241 4.19 11.32 23.79
C ALA A 241 4.53 10.07 24.61
N GLY A 242 4.39 8.86 24.02
CA GLY A 242 4.48 7.57 24.73
C GLY A 242 5.88 6.98 24.92
N GLY A 243 6.92 7.62 24.38
CA GLY A 243 8.34 7.24 24.59
C GLY A 243 8.78 5.93 23.92
N LYS A 244 7.92 5.26 23.15
CA LYS A 244 8.27 4.04 22.40
C LYS A 244 9.10 4.39 21.16
N LEU A 245 10.11 3.58 20.85
CA LEU A 245 10.93 3.76 19.66
C LEU A 245 10.19 3.55 18.33
N PHE A 246 9.17 2.70 18.29
CA PHE A 246 8.46 2.33 17.06
C PHE A 246 6.95 2.50 17.17
N HIS A 247 6.31 2.70 16.01
CA HIS A 247 4.87 2.84 15.86
C HIS A 247 4.34 2.02 14.69
N THR A 248 3.17 1.42 14.83
CA THR A 248 2.44 0.75 13.72
C THR A 248 0.96 1.09 13.76
N LEU A 249 0.34 1.17 12.58
CA LEU A 249 -1.09 1.41 12.41
C LEU A 249 -1.77 0.27 11.63
N ARG A 250 -2.94 -0.20 12.08
CA ARG A 250 -3.76 -1.22 11.39
C ARG A 250 -5.23 -0.83 11.37
N ASP A 251 -5.80 -0.71 10.19
CA ASP A 251 -7.14 -0.14 10.05
C ASP A 251 -7.99 -0.76 8.94
N ALA A 252 -7.45 -1.73 8.19
CA ALA A 252 -8.19 -2.52 7.21
C ALA A 252 -7.93 -4.02 7.38
N GLY A 253 -8.87 -4.85 6.92
CA GLY A 253 -8.79 -6.32 7.00
C GLY A 253 -7.59 -6.92 6.25
N THR A 254 -6.96 -6.14 5.38
CA THR A 254 -5.73 -6.50 4.66
C THR A 254 -4.45 -6.21 5.44
N HIS A 255 -4.50 -5.52 6.59
CA HIS A 255 -3.31 -5.11 7.34
C HIS A 255 -2.78 -6.22 8.24
N THR A 256 -2.57 -7.42 7.68
CA THR A 256 -2.23 -8.64 8.40
C THR A 256 -0.72 -8.96 8.42
N GLU A 257 0.12 -8.01 8.02
CA GLU A 257 1.57 -8.13 8.09
C GLU A 257 2.13 -7.54 9.40
N LEU A 258 3.33 -7.98 9.83
CA LEU A 258 3.92 -7.52 11.11
C LEU A 258 4.19 -6.01 11.12
N MET A 259 4.52 -5.44 9.96
CA MET A 259 4.60 -4.01 9.73
C MET A 259 4.15 -3.73 8.29
N MET A 260 3.12 -2.88 8.14
CA MET A 260 2.68 -2.40 6.84
C MET A 260 3.65 -1.33 6.34
N ALA A 261 4.14 -1.45 5.11
CA ALA A 261 5.29 -0.65 4.65
C ALA A 261 5.05 0.87 4.64
N GLY A 262 3.81 1.28 4.41
CA GLY A 262 3.35 2.68 4.46
C GLY A 262 2.58 3.08 5.73
N LEU A 263 2.62 2.29 6.81
CA LEU A 263 1.86 2.58 8.05
C LEU A 263 2.66 2.29 9.33
N TRP A 264 3.91 2.76 9.37
CA TRP A 264 4.76 2.63 10.55
C TRP A 264 5.63 3.87 10.76
N GLY A 265 6.17 4.00 11.97
CA GLY A 265 7.09 5.07 12.34
C GLY A 265 8.18 4.59 13.28
N ALA A 266 9.25 5.36 13.35
CA ALA A 266 10.40 5.08 14.19
C ALA A 266 11.09 6.35 14.66
N VAL A 267 11.70 6.30 15.85
CA VAL A 267 12.74 7.24 16.26
C VAL A 267 13.97 6.99 15.39
N ALA A 268 14.53 8.05 14.81
CA ALA A 268 15.68 7.94 13.91
C ALA A 268 16.87 7.25 14.60
N GLY A 269 17.56 6.33 13.93
CA GLY A 269 18.65 5.53 14.50
C GLY A 269 18.22 4.33 15.35
N SER A 270 16.92 4.10 15.59
CA SER A 270 16.42 2.91 16.31
C SER A 270 16.64 1.58 15.57
N VAL A 271 16.98 1.66 14.28
CA VAL A 271 17.54 0.56 13.49
C VAL A 271 18.87 1.05 12.92
N PRO A 272 20.00 0.40 13.25
CA PRO A 272 21.31 0.83 12.75
C PRO A 272 21.50 0.44 11.29
N GLU A 273 22.24 1.27 10.54
CA GLU A 273 22.73 0.96 9.18
C GLU A 273 21.62 0.51 8.21
N MET A 274 20.55 1.31 8.04
CA MET A 274 19.38 0.90 7.25
C MET A 274 19.76 0.60 5.79
N ARG A 275 20.54 1.47 5.16
CA ARG A 275 21.06 1.25 3.80
C ARG A 275 21.77 -0.09 3.66
N ALA A 276 22.72 -0.38 4.56
CA ALA A 276 23.49 -1.62 4.50
C ALA A 276 22.59 -2.86 4.66
N LYS A 277 21.55 -2.77 5.51
CA LYS A 277 20.55 -3.83 5.66
C LYS A 277 19.75 -4.04 4.37
N ILE A 278 19.32 -2.96 3.72
CA ILE A 278 18.60 -3.04 2.44
C ILE A 278 19.50 -3.68 1.37
N GLU A 279 20.75 -3.20 1.23
CA GLU A 279 21.73 -3.73 0.28
C GLU A 279 21.98 -5.23 0.50
N ALA A 280 22.20 -5.64 1.74
CA ALA A 280 22.37 -7.04 2.09
C ALA A 280 21.12 -7.90 1.79
N TYR A 281 19.92 -7.34 1.97
CA TYR A 281 18.67 -8.02 1.69
C TYR A 281 18.44 -8.19 0.17
N VAL A 282 18.57 -7.12 -0.60
CA VAL A 282 18.32 -7.12 -2.06
C VAL A 282 19.43 -7.78 -2.88
N SER A 283 20.62 -7.99 -2.29
CA SER A 283 21.69 -8.80 -2.92
C SER A 283 21.35 -10.29 -3.04
N LYS A 284 20.29 -10.75 -2.36
CA LYS A 284 19.79 -12.12 -2.43
C LYS A 284 18.53 -12.16 -3.32
N PRO A 285 18.19 -13.34 -3.91
CA PRO A 285 16.93 -13.49 -4.62
C PRO A 285 15.74 -13.14 -3.72
N LEU A 286 14.92 -12.20 -4.19
CA LEU A 286 13.70 -11.79 -3.49
C LEU A 286 12.58 -12.78 -3.76
N GLU A 287 11.84 -13.17 -2.73
CA GLU A 287 10.62 -13.98 -2.88
C GLU A 287 9.56 -13.25 -3.71
N SER A 288 9.40 -11.95 -3.47
CA SER A 288 8.52 -11.08 -4.24
C SER A 288 9.13 -9.70 -4.31
N ARG A 289 9.25 -9.13 -5.53
CA ARG A 289 9.67 -7.73 -5.70
C ARG A 289 8.58 -6.76 -5.22
N HIS A 290 7.31 -7.14 -5.35
CA HIS A 290 6.17 -6.31 -4.96
C HIS A 290 6.01 -6.20 -3.44
N PHE A 291 6.25 -7.28 -2.70
CA PHE A 291 6.16 -7.32 -1.23
C PHE A 291 7.53 -7.22 -0.53
N ALA A 292 8.57 -6.86 -1.28
CA ALA A 292 9.95 -6.87 -0.80
C ALA A 292 10.13 -5.97 0.43
N ASP A 293 9.45 -4.83 0.46
CA ASP A 293 9.48 -3.88 1.57
C ASP A 293 8.87 -4.45 2.85
N GLN A 294 7.69 -5.06 2.81
CA GLN A 294 7.08 -5.67 3.99
C GLN A 294 7.84 -6.90 4.49
N PHE A 295 8.37 -7.71 3.59
CA PHE A 295 9.22 -8.86 3.96
C PHE A 295 10.54 -8.40 4.57
N PHE A 296 11.16 -7.35 4.01
CA PHE A 296 12.31 -6.69 4.62
C PHE A 296 11.99 -6.18 6.03
N LEU A 297 10.87 -5.47 6.21
CA LEU A 297 10.47 -4.98 7.54
C LEU A 297 10.26 -6.14 8.51
N ARG A 298 9.60 -7.22 8.10
CA ARG A 298 9.40 -8.42 8.92
C ARG A 298 10.72 -9.04 9.40
N GLU A 299 11.72 -9.11 8.53
CA GLU A 299 12.99 -9.78 8.84
C GLU A 299 14.02 -8.88 9.52
N GLN A 300 14.11 -7.61 9.10
CA GLN A 300 15.22 -6.73 9.44
C GLN A 300 14.84 -5.63 10.45
N VAL A 301 13.57 -5.26 10.54
CA VAL A 301 13.09 -4.15 11.38
C VAL A 301 12.24 -4.64 12.56
N TRP A 302 11.29 -5.53 12.31
CA TRP A 302 10.41 -6.10 13.34
C TRP A 302 11.15 -6.69 14.55
N PRO A 303 12.32 -7.37 14.40
CA PRO A 303 13.11 -7.80 15.55
C PRO A 303 13.44 -6.68 16.55
N TYR A 304 13.65 -5.44 16.09
CA TYR A 304 13.80 -4.26 16.95
C TYR A 304 12.42 -3.74 17.39
N ALA A 305 11.50 -3.57 16.43
CA ALA A 305 10.23 -2.91 16.66
C ALA A 305 9.41 -3.59 17.77
N CYS A 306 9.33 -4.91 17.76
CA CYS A 306 8.52 -5.67 18.73
C CYS A 306 8.97 -5.54 20.19
N GLN A 307 10.18 -5.02 20.45
CA GLN A 307 10.71 -4.80 21.80
C GLN A 307 10.32 -3.43 22.38
N SER A 308 9.99 -2.44 21.52
CA SER A 308 9.61 -1.09 21.94
C SER A 308 8.55 -0.50 20.99
N LEU A 309 7.37 -1.11 20.98
CA LEU A 309 6.28 -0.75 20.08
C LEU A 309 5.17 0.05 20.79
N SER A 310 4.66 1.07 20.09
CA SER A 310 3.30 1.59 20.26
C SER A 310 2.48 1.14 19.05
N ALA A 311 1.37 0.43 19.25
CA ALA A 311 0.53 -0.03 18.15
C ALA A 311 -0.88 0.55 18.27
N HIS A 312 -1.41 1.06 17.16
CA HIS A 312 -2.83 1.38 17.05
C HIS A 312 -3.48 0.45 16.04
N ASP A 313 -4.57 -0.18 16.45
CA ASP A 313 -5.24 -1.22 15.71
C ASP A 313 -6.74 -1.16 16.00
N ARG A 314 -7.52 -1.01 14.93
CA ARG A 314 -8.99 -1.03 15.03
C ARG A 314 -9.55 -2.46 15.12
N ILE A 315 -8.83 -3.44 14.57
CA ILE A 315 -9.41 -4.72 14.17
C ILE A 315 -8.83 -5.88 14.97
N PHE A 316 -7.50 -6.07 14.93
CA PHE A 316 -6.91 -7.36 15.33
C PHE A 316 -6.57 -7.40 16.82
N GLY A 317 -6.08 -6.29 17.37
CA GLY A 317 -5.60 -6.21 18.76
C GLY A 317 -4.25 -6.91 18.94
N PHE A 318 -3.43 -6.95 17.88
CA PHE A 318 -2.13 -7.61 17.89
C PHE A 318 -1.08 -6.76 18.63
N ALA A 319 -0.18 -7.40 19.38
CA ALA A 319 0.90 -6.75 20.15
C ALA A 319 0.40 -5.66 21.13
N ASP A 320 -0.64 -5.98 21.90
CA ASP A 320 -1.28 -5.08 22.88
C ASP A 320 -1.68 -3.73 22.30
N ALA A 321 -2.10 -3.73 21.03
CA ALA A 321 -2.48 -2.53 20.32
C ALA A 321 -3.68 -1.81 20.96
N ARG A 322 -3.63 -0.49 20.90
CA ARG A 322 -4.67 0.42 21.36
C ARG A 322 -5.65 0.72 20.23
N PRO A 323 -6.92 1.07 20.54
CA PRO A 323 -7.79 1.65 19.53
C PRO A 323 -7.21 2.98 19.01
N PHE A 324 -7.66 3.41 17.84
CA PHE A 324 -7.36 4.77 17.38
C PHE A 324 -8.00 5.81 18.31
N PRO A 325 -7.35 6.97 18.54
CA PRO A 325 -7.91 8.07 19.34
C PRO A 325 -8.95 8.84 18.53
N ASP A 326 -10.04 8.17 18.19
CA ASP A 326 -11.14 8.74 17.44
C ASP A 326 -12.01 9.61 18.34
N THR A 327 -12.28 10.84 17.89
CA THR A 327 -13.11 11.82 18.61
C THR A 327 -14.47 12.02 17.96
N GLU A 328 -14.69 11.43 16.79
CA GLU A 328 -15.89 11.58 15.95
C GLU A 328 -16.21 10.23 15.30
N ALA A 329 -17.42 10.07 14.78
CA ALA A 329 -17.76 8.94 13.94
C ALA A 329 -16.86 8.91 12.68
N PHE A 330 -16.46 7.71 12.26
CA PHE A 330 -15.57 7.51 11.12
C PHE A 330 -16.25 6.57 10.10
N ASP A 331 -16.23 6.96 8.83
CA ASP A 331 -16.79 6.18 7.73
C ASP A 331 -15.83 5.04 7.33
N TYR A 332 -15.94 3.92 8.04
CA TYR A 332 -15.13 2.73 7.80
C TYR A 332 -15.51 1.96 6.52
N GLU A 333 -16.65 2.27 5.92
CA GLU A 333 -17.05 1.65 4.66
C GLU A 333 -16.23 2.21 3.49
N HIS A 334 -15.99 3.52 3.52
CA HIS A 334 -15.30 4.20 2.44
C HIS A 334 -13.87 4.58 2.76
N PHE A 335 -13.47 4.61 4.04
CA PHE A 335 -12.15 5.06 4.44
C PHE A 335 -11.49 4.09 5.43
N HIS A 336 -10.16 4.09 5.37
CA HIS A 336 -9.28 3.57 6.41
C HIS A 336 -7.94 4.29 6.29
N VAL A 337 -7.14 4.32 7.35
CA VAL A 337 -5.79 4.85 7.30
C VAL A 337 -4.94 3.98 6.36
N GLY A 338 -4.35 4.59 5.32
CA GLY A 338 -3.58 3.88 4.30
C GLY A 338 -4.40 3.44 3.08
N CYS A 339 -5.62 3.94 2.91
CA CYS A 339 -6.39 3.65 1.70
C CYS A 339 -5.80 4.36 0.47
N ASN A 340 -5.75 3.65 -0.65
CA ASN A 340 -5.35 4.23 -1.94
C ASN A 340 -6.39 5.27 -2.39
N GLU A 341 -5.90 6.50 -2.61
CA GLU A 341 -6.66 7.65 -3.10
C GLU A 341 -6.45 7.91 -4.59
N GLY A 342 -5.53 7.22 -5.27
CA GLY A 342 -5.22 7.43 -6.69
C GLY A 342 -6.02 6.58 -7.68
N ASN A 343 -6.84 5.65 -7.21
CA ASN A 343 -7.38 4.54 -8.00
C ASN A 343 -8.70 4.83 -8.76
N SER A 344 -9.19 6.08 -8.82
CA SER A 344 -10.40 6.37 -9.59
C SER A 344 -10.08 6.61 -11.07
N HIS A 345 -10.81 5.92 -11.94
CA HIS A 345 -10.65 6.02 -13.40
C HIS A 345 -11.83 6.77 -14.02
N PHE A 346 -11.54 7.73 -14.92
CA PHE A 346 -12.56 8.34 -15.76
C PHE A 346 -12.41 7.91 -17.23
N GLN A 347 -13.51 7.92 -17.95
CA GLN A 347 -13.53 7.74 -19.41
C GLN A 347 -14.56 8.67 -20.02
N ALA A 348 -14.21 9.32 -21.13
CA ALA A 348 -15.10 10.19 -21.89
C ALA A 348 -14.93 9.97 -23.39
N ALA A 349 -16.02 10.08 -24.16
CA ALA A 349 -15.94 10.12 -25.62
C ALA A 349 -15.32 11.44 -26.06
N PHE A 350 -14.49 11.41 -27.10
CA PHE A 350 -13.84 12.61 -27.62
C PHE A 350 -13.74 12.57 -29.14
N ASP A 351 -14.22 13.63 -29.80
CA ASP A 351 -14.40 13.68 -31.25
C ASP A 351 -13.14 14.17 -31.96
N LEU A 352 -12.07 13.39 -31.82
CA LEU A 352 -10.85 13.52 -32.61
C LEU A 352 -10.42 12.13 -33.11
N PRO A 353 -9.65 12.04 -34.21
CA PRO A 353 -9.12 10.77 -34.68
C PRO A 353 -8.30 10.06 -33.61
N ASP A 354 -8.34 8.73 -33.60
CA ASP A 354 -7.48 7.91 -32.75
C ASP A 354 -6.00 8.26 -32.96
N GLY A 355 -5.25 8.31 -31.86
CA GLY A 355 -3.86 8.78 -31.84
C GLY A 355 -3.70 10.29 -31.68
N SER A 356 -4.77 11.09 -31.79
CA SER A 356 -4.70 12.53 -31.52
C SER A 356 -4.27 12.80 -30.08
N ARG A 357 -3.30 13.70 -29.89
CA ARG A 357 -2.84 14.15 -28.57
C ARG A 357 -3.81 15.17 -28.00
N VAL A 358 -4.19 14.97 -26.75
CA VAL A 358 -5.07 15.87 -26.01
C VAL A 358 -4.54 16.09 -24.61
N CYS A 359 -4.86 17.24 -24.03
CA CYS A 359 -4.58 17.57 -22.64
C CYS A 359 -5.91 17.67 -21.89
N TRP A 360 -6.10 16.79 -20.91
CA TRP A 360 -7.23 16.88 -19.98
C TRP A 360 -6.79 17.58 -18.69
N ARG A 361 -7.73 18.34 -18.11
CA ARG A 361 -7.53 19.11 -16.89
C ARG A 361 -8.66 18.83 -15.92
N LEU A 362 -8.31 18.42 -14.71
CA LEU A 362 -9.26 18.24 -13.62
C LEU A 362 -9.35 19.54 -12.82
N PHE A 363 -10.55 20.06 -12.68
CA PHE A 363 -10.86 21.16 -11.78
C PHE A 363 -11.79 20.67 -10.67
N SER A 364 -11.66 21.23 -9.47
CA SER A 364 -12.55 20.90 -8.36
C SER A 364 -12.70 22.06 -7.38
N ARG A 365 -13.87 22.14 -6.77
CA ARG A 365 -14.12 22.92 -5.55
C ARG A 365 -13.92 22.10 -4.28
N ILE A 366 -13.69 20.80 -4.37
CA ILE A 366 -13.39 19.98 -3.19
C ILE A 366 -11.98 20.32 -2.71
N SER A 367 -11.87 20.63 -1.42
CA SER A 367 -10.59 20.84 -0.76
C SER A 367 -9.84 19.52 -0.61
N PRO A 368 -8.50 19.51 -0.73
CA PRO A 368 -7.72 18.34 -0.32
C PRO A 368 -7.92 18.07 1.17
N LEU A 369 -8.22 19.05 2.03
CA LEU A 369 -8.46 18.80 3.45
C LEU A 369 -9.93 18.45 3.68
N LEU A 370 -10.23 17.19 4.04
CA LEU A 370 -11.58 16.79 4.44
C LEU A 370 -11.99 17.39 5.79
N ASN A 371 -13.31 17.43 6.04
CA ASN A 371 -13.84 17.74 7.36
C ASN A 371 -13.50 16.63 8.37
N ARG A 372 -13.71 16.89 9.67
CA ARG A 372 -13.40 15.93 10.75
C ARG A 372 -14.20 14.63 10.66
N ASP A 373 -15.40 14.71 10.10
CA ASP A 373 -16.31 13.60 9.82
C ASP A 373 -16.04 12.94 8.44
N TYR A 374 -14.94 13.31 7.77
CA TYR A 374 -14.54 12.83 6.44
C TYR A 374 -15.46 13.25 5.28
N SER A 375 -16.43 14.13 5.53
CA SER A 375 -17.21 14.76 4.47
C SER A 375 -16.36 15.75 3.66
N HIS A 376 -16.82 16.08 2.45
CA HIS A 376 -16.14 17.05 1.60
C HIS A 376 -16.14 18.44 2.24
N ASN A 377 -14.95 19.02 2.33
CA ASN A 377 -14.77 20.44 2.58
C ASN A 377 -14.68 21.18 1.25
N LEU A 378 -15.29 22.36 1.13
CA LEU A 378 -15.37 23.09 -0.12
C LEU A 378 -14.52 24.36 -0.10
N LEU A 379 -13.77 24.55 -1.18
CA LEU A 379 -13.06 25.77 -1.48
C LEU A 379 -14.04 26.87 -1.93
N PRO A 380 -13.76 28.14 -1.61
CA PRO A 380 -14.59 29.27 -2.03
C PRO A 380 -14.65 29.40 -3.55
N GLN A 381 -13.59 29.01 -4.24
CA GLN A 381 -13.47 29.03 -5.69
C GLN A 381 -12.96 27.68 -6.19
N GLU A 382 -13.30 27.37 -7.43
CA GLU A 382 -12.75 26.21 -8.13
C GLU A 382 -11.25 26.39 -8.38
N ARG A 383 -10.48 25.30 -8.23
CA ARG A 383 -9.06 25.27 -8.57
C ARG A 383 -8.76 24.22 -9.64
N LEU A 384 -7.68 24.44 -10.38
CA LEU A 384 -7.05 23.38 -11.16
C LEU A 384 -6.38 22.39 -10.18
N VAL A 385 -6.75 21.12 -10.27
CA VAL A 385 -6.14 20.03 -9.49
C VAL A 385 -4.92 19.51 -10.23
N CYS A 386 -5.11 19.10 -11.50
CA CYS A 386 -4.04 18.53 -12.31
C CYS A 386 -4.35 18.62 -13.82
N ALA A 387 -3.31 18.42 -14.62
CA ALA A 387 -3.37 18.40 -16.07
C ALA A 387 -2.44 17.32 -16.61
N TYR A 388 -2.93 16.51 -17.55
CA TYR A 388 -2.16 15.43 -18.16
C TYR A 388 -2.44 15.32 -19.65
N GLU A 389 -1.41 14.95 -20.40
CA GLU A 389 -1.56 14.58 -21.80
C GLU A 389 -1.94 13.11 -21.93
N THR A 390 -2.79 12.80 -22.91
CA THR A 390 -3.14 11.44 -23.30
C THR A 390 -3.44 11.40 -24.80
N THR A 391 -3.71 10.22 -25.34
CA THR A 391 -4.13 10.04 -26.72
C THR A 391 -5.56 9.53 -26.80
N VAL A 392 -6.29 9.93 -27.85
CA VAL A 392 -7.59 9.36 -28.16
C VAL A 392 -7.41 7.90 -28.60
N GLN A 393 -8.16 6.99 -27.99
CA GLN A 393 -8.14 5.55 -28.29
C GLN A 393 -9.57 5.03 -28.38
N ASN A 394 -9.94 4.47 -29.54
CA ASN A 394 -11.29 4.01 -29.84
C ASN A 394 -12.35 5.10 -29.62
N GLY A 395 -12.05 6.34 -30.05
CA GLY A 395 -12.92 7.50 -29.89
C GLY A 395 -13.12 7.98 -28.45
N LYS A 396 -12.24 7.54 -27.53
CA LYS A 396 -12.33 7.88 -26.10
C LYS A 396 -11.00 8.35 -25.54
N ILE A 397 -11.10 9.08 -24.44
CA ILE A 397 -9.96 9.41 -23.58
C ILE A 397 -10.21 8.82 -22.20
N SER A 398 -9.14 8.54 -21.47
CA SER A 398 -9.20 8.11 -20.08
C SER A 398 -7.99 8.58 -19.29
N GLY A 399 -8.12 8.49 -17.97
CA GLY A 399 -7.06 8.80 -17.03
C GLY A 399 -7.44 8.42 -15.60
N MET A 400 -6.45 8.47 -14.73
CA MET A 400 -6.64 8.29 -13.29
C MET A 400 -6.76 9.65 -12.62
N ILE A 401 -7.63 9.73 -11.63
CA ILE A 401 -7.87 10.93 -10.81
C ILE A 401 -7.96 10.52 -9.35
N PRO A 402 -7.65 11.43 -8.40
CA PRO A 402 -7.85 11.13 -7.00
C PRO A 402 -9.32 10.85 -6.68
N ARG A 403 -9.56 9.79 -5.91
CA ARG A 403 -10.88 9.32 -5.49
C ARG A 403 -11.69 10.39 -4.77
N ARG A 404 -11.02 11.23 -3.98
CA ARG A 404 -11.64 12.42 -3.36
C ARG A 404 -12.34 13.33 -4.37
N TYR A 405 -11.73 13.57 -5.53
CA TYR A 405 -12.30 14.46 -6.55
C TYR A 405 -13.29 13.75 -7.47
N SER A 406 -13.18 12.41 -7.63
CA SER A 406 -14.13 11.63 -8.43
C SER A 406 -15.55 11.64 -7.86
N LYS A 407 -15.69 11.76 -6.54
CA LYS A 407 -17.01 11.92 -5.89
C LYS A 407 -17.69 13.26 -6.21
N GLY A 408 -16.96 14.26 -6.69
CA GLY A 408 -17.50 15.59 -6.99
C GLY A 408 -18.23 15.73 -8.31
N PHE A 409 -18.16 14.74 -9.21
CA PHE A 409 -18.77 14.86 -10.55
C PHE A 409 -20.31 14.84 -10.50
N SER A 410 -20.91 14.01 -9.64
CA SER A 410 -22.38 13.92 -9.53
C SER A 410 -23.00 15.24 -9.09
N ASP A 411 -22.28 16.00 -8.27
CA ASP A 411 -22.79 17.20 -7.61
C ASP A 411 -22.28 18.50 -8.26
N GLY A 412 -21.60 18.39 -9.41
CA GLY A 412 -21.04 19.53 -10.14
C GLY A 412 -19.88 20.24 -9.42
N LEU A 413 -19.26 19.58 -8.44
CA LEU A 413 -18.11 20.10 -7.68
C LEU A 413 -16.77 19.84 -8.38
N SER A 414 -16.72 18.84 -9.24
CA SER A 414 -15.56 18.51 -10.07
C SER A 414 -15.94 18.52 -11.54
N LYS A 415 -15.03 18.97 -12.40
CA LYS A 415 -15.18 18.93 -13.85
C LYS A 415 -13.86 18.58 -14.51
N ILE A 416 -13.96 17.96 -15.69
CA ILE A 416 -12.81 17.76 -16.58
C ILE A 416 -13.04 18.61 -17.83
N THR A 417 -12.01 19.34 -18.24
CA THR A 417 -11.95 19.95 -19.56
C THR A 417 -10.88 19.25 -20.39
N VAL A 418 -11.05 19.22 -21.70
CA VAL A 418 -10.14 18.55 -22.62
C VAL A 418 -9.91 19.49 -23.79
N ALA A 419 -8.65 19.66 -24.17
CA ALA A 419 -8.25 20.43 -25.35
C ALA A 419 -7.29 19.61 -26.21
N ALA A 420 -7.32 19.80 -27.53
CA ALA A 420 -6.28 19.30 -28.40
C ALA A 420 -4.93 19.92 -28.00
N VAL A 421 -3.86 19.15 -28.10
CA VAL A 421 -2.50 19.68 -28.03
C VAL A 421 -2.09 19.99 -29.46
N ASP A 422 -1.87 21.27 -29.76
CA ASP A 422 -1.38 21.68 -31.08
C ASP A 422 -0.05 20.95 -31.39
N ALA A 423 0.07 20.45 -32.61
CA ALA A 423 1.16 19.58 -33.05
C ALA A 423 2.51 20.30 -33.18
#